data_AF-A0A929X8P0-F1
#
_entry.id   AF-A0A929X8P0-F1
#
_cell.length_a   1.000
_cell.length_b   1.000
_cell.length_c   1.000
_cell.angle_alpha   90.00
_cell.angle_beta   90.00
_cell.angle_gamma   90.00
#
_symmetry.space_group_name_H-M   'P 1'
#
loop_
_entity.id
_entity.type
_entity.pdbx_description
1 polymer ?
#
loop_
_entity_poly.entity_id
_entity_poly.type
_entity_poly.pdbx_seq_one_letter_code
_entity_poly.pdbx_strand_id
1 'polypeptide(L)'
;MRNYFGKKIIYFVIQIIILIIVVVVLKVNKGFNKYNNTNYNNMTQEQRQAEAQRRLLEIVGKYRKAQLEEFYKEVNTRDWSAVEDINIRSKFYKIVLDIYKNEKLDKQDKAVLSAFIQEILEYDENIDDAKDLKAEMQAAIK
;
A
#
# COMPACT_ATOMS: atom_id res chain seq x y z
N MET A 1 24.94 -8.34 -16.83
CA MET A 1 23.48 -8.59 -16.95
C MET A 1 22.94 -9.22 -15.67
N ARG A 2 22.82 -8.46 -14.55
CA ARG A 2 22.47 -9.02 -13.22
C ARG A 2 21.25 -8.40 -12.53
N ASN A 3 20.51 -7.51 -13.20
CA ASN A 3 19.41 -6.75 -12.55
C ASN A 3 18.00 -7.04 -13.13
N TYR A 4 17.86 -7.98 -14.07
CA TYR A 4 16.53 -8.28 -14.67
C TYR A 4 15.70 -9.26 -13.84
N PHE A 5 16.33 -10.13 -13.06
CA PHE A 5 15.64 -11.11 -12.21
C PHE A 5 15.08 -10.48 -10.93
N GLY A 6 15.87 -9.65 -10.23
CA GLY A 6 15.41 -8.94 -9.02
C GLY A 6 14.23 -8.02 -9.29
N LYS A 7 14.27 -7.25 -10.39
CA LYS A 7 13.16 -6.39 -10.84
C LYS A 7 11.86 -7.16 -11.07
N LYS A 8 11.92 -8.36 -11.66
CA LYS A 8 10.73 -9.20 -11.89
C LYS A 8 10.15 -9.75 -10.59
N ILE A 9 10.98 -10.11 -9.62
CA ILE A 9 10.54 -10.66 -8.33
C ILE A 9 9.87 -9.56 -7.48
N ILE A 10 10.51 -8.39 -7.37
CA ILE A 10 9.95 -7.24 -6.64
C ILE A 10 8.61 -6.80 -7.26
N TYR A 11 8.53 -6.74 -8.60
CA TYR A 11 7.29 -6.44 -9.30
C TYR A 11 6.19 -7.48 -9.01
N PHE A 12 6.53 -8.77 -8.96
CA PHE A 12 5.59 -9.84 -8.62
C PHE A 12 5.07 -9.73 -7.18
N VAL A 13 5.97 -9.45 -6.23
CA VAL A 13 5.63 -9.24 -4.81
C VAL A 13 4.67 -8.06 -4.65
N ILE A 14 5.00 -6.92 -5.25
CA ILE A 14 4.15 -5.73 -5.24
C ILE A 14 2.80 -6.01 -5.91
N GLN A 15 2.77 -6.77 -7.01
CA GLN A 15 1.51 -7.16 -7.64
C GLN A 15 0.63 -8.06 -6.74
N ILE A 16 1.23 -8.93 -5.92
CA ILE A 16 0.51 -9.77 -4.96
C ILE A 16 -0.08 -8.94 -3.82
N ILE A 17 0.72 -8.02 -3.25
CA ILE A 17 0.29 -7.01 -2.27
C ILE A 17 -0.97 -6.33 -2.80
N ILE A 18 -0.87 -5.65 -3.95
CA ILE A 18 -1.99 -4.89 -4.48
C ILE A 18 -3.22 -5.79 -4.79
N LEU A 19 -3.03 -7.05 -5.16
CA LEU A 19 -4.12 -8.00 -5.42
C LEU A 19 -4.98 -8.29 -4.19
N ILE A 20 -4.40 -8.25 -3.00
CA ILE A 20 -5.10 -8.55 -1.75
C ILE A 20 -5.83 -7.32 -1.21
N ILE A 21 -5.31 -6.10 -1.40
CA ILE A 21 -6.01 -4.84 -1.03
C ILE A 21 -7.31 -4.81 -1.79
N VAL A 22 -7.28 -5.20 -3.07
CA VAL A 22 -8.47 -5.34 -3.90
C VAL A 22 -9.48 -6.29 -3.25
N VAL A 23 -9.06 -7.46 -2.79
CA VAL A 23 -9.96 -8.44 -2.13
C VAL A 23 -10.52 -7.88 -0.81
N VAL A 24 -9.71 -7.21 0.01
CA VAL A 24 -10.15 -6.65 1.29
C VAL A 24 -11.11 -5.48 1.08
N VAL A 25 -10.78 -4.54 0.19
CA VAL A 25 -11.68 -3.44 -0.22
C VAL A 25 -12.99 -4.00 -0.75
N LEU A 26 -12.97 -5.07 -1.55
CA LEU A 26 -14.17 -5.77 -2.02
C LEU A 26 -14.98 -6.38 -0.87
N LYS A 27 -14.33 -7.03 0.11
CA LYS A 27 -15.00 -7.67 1.25
C LYS A 27 -15.62 -6.64 2.20
N VAL A 28 -14.93 -5.52 2.44
CA VAL A 28 -15.44 -4.40 3.25
C VAL A 28 -16.58 -3.66 2.52
N ASN A 29 -16.48 -3.50 1.19
CA ASN A 29 -17.57 -2.92 0.39
C ASN A 29 -18.82 -3.81 0.31
N LYS A 30 -18.70 -5.14 0.36
CA LYS A 30 -19.86 -6.06 0.36
C LYS A 30 -20.80 -5.84 1.55
N GLY A 31 -20.28 -5.34 2.68
CA GLY A 31 -21.09 -5.01 3.86
C GLY A 31 -21.81 -3.66 3.80
N PHE A 32 -21.47 -2.76 2.86
CA PHE A 32 -21.91 -1.36 2.94
C PHE A 32 -22.41 -0.73 1.63
N ASN A 33 -22.25 -1.33 0.44
CA ASN A 33 -22.74 -0.66 -0.77
C ASN A 33 -23.28 -1.61 -1.85
N LYS A 34 -24.62 -1.61 -1.99
CA LYS A 34 -25.38 -2.31 -3.05
C LYS A 34 -25.26 -1.64 -4.43
N TYR A 35 -24.58 -0.49 -4.52
CA TYR A 35 -24.55 0.34 -5.74
C TYR A 35 -23.24 0.37 -6.53
N ASN A 36 -22.14 -0.22 -6.05
CA ASN A 36 -20.82 -0.15 -6.74
C ASN A 36 -20.23 -1.52 -7.19
N ASN A 37 -20.94 -2.62 -6.95
CA ASN A 37 -20.43 -3.98 -7.18
C ASN A 37 -20.37 -4.34 -8.68
N THR A 38 -21.20 -3.71 -9.52
CA THR A 38 -21.36 -4.05 -10.94
C THR A 38 -20.21 -3.57 -11.83
N ASN A 39 -19.53 -2.46 -11.48
CA ASN A 39 -18.40 -1.95 -12.27
C ASN A 39 -17.06 -2.62 -11.93
N TYR A 40 -16.87 -3.08 -10.68
CA TYR A 40 -15.62 -3.68 -10.21
C TYR A 40 -15.42 -5.13 -10.64
N ASN A 41 -16.49 -5.91 -10.77
CA ASN A 41 -16.42 -7.30 -11.26
C ASN A 41 -16.03 -7.39 -12.74
N ASN A 42 -16.19 -6.29 -13.49
CA ASN A 42 -15.81 -6.18 -14.90
C ASN A 42 -14.43 -5.53 -15.09
N MET A 43 -13.74 -5.13 -14.01
CA MET A 43 -12.40 -4.55 -14.08
C MET A 43 -11.33 -5.65 -14.22
N THR A 44 -10.36 -5.40 -15.09
CA THR A 44 -9.17 -6.24 -15.21
C THR A 44 -8.35 -6.18 -13.92
N GLN A 45 -7.48 -7.17 -13.71
CA GLN A 45 -6.60 -7.22 -12.55
C GLN A 45 -5.74 -5.94 -12.42
N GLU A 46 -5.20 -5.44 -13.53
CA GLU A 46 -4.41 -4.20 -13.59
C GLU A 46 -5.25 -2.97 -13.17
N GLN A 47 -6.50 -2.89 -13.61
CA GLN A 47 -7.39 -1.79 -13.24
C GLN A 47 -7.70 -1.78 -11.74
N ARG A 48 -7.92 -2.98 -11.15
CA ARG A 48 -8.14 -3.09 -9.71
C ARG A 48 -6.88 -2.71 -8.93
N GLN A 49 -5.71 -3.07 -9.45
CA GLN A 49 -4.44 -2.68 -8.84
C GLN A 49 -4.20 -1.17 -8.87
N ALA A 50 -4.44 -0.53 -10.02
CA ALA A 50 -4.33 0.92 -10.16
C ALA A 50 -5.28 1.68 -9.23
N GLU A 51 -6.51 1.18 -9.06
CA GLU A 51 -7.51 1.80 -8.17
C GLU A 51 -7.17 1.62 -6.68
N ALA A 52 -6.62 0.47 -6.28
CA ALA A 52 -6.10 0.26 -4.92
C ALA A 52 -4.94 1.21 -4.61
N GLN A 53 -3.97 1.33 -5.53
CA GLN A 53 -2.88 2.29 -5.40
C GLN A 53 -3.39 3.74 -5.37
N ARG A 54 -4.34 4.10 -6.24
CA ARG A 54 -4.96 5.43 -6.25
C ARG A 54 -5.60 5.75 -4.91
N ARG A 55 -6.40 4.84 -4.35
CA ARG A 55 -7.04 5.01 -3.04
C ARG A 55 -6.04 5.18 -1.92
N LEU A 56 -4.98 4.37 -1.89
CA LEU A 56 -3.91 4.54 -0.92
C LEU A 56 -3.29 5.94 -1.01
N LEU A 57 -2.94 6.38 -2.22
CA LEU A 57 -2.35 7.69 -2.45
C LEU A 57 -3.30 8.85 -2.14
N GLU A 58 -4.60 8.69 -2.36
CA GLU A 58 -5.61 9.66 -1.96
C GLU A 58 -5.67 9.82 -0.43
N ILE A 59 -5.65 8.71 0.31
CA ILE A 59 -5.62 8.72 1.78
C ILE A 59 -4.32 9.37 2.27
N VAL A 60 -3.17 8.95 1.75
CA VAL A 60 -1.87 9.54 2.14
C VAL A 60 -1.83 11.02 1.80
N GLY A 61 -2.30 11.42 0.61
CA GLY A 61 -2.38 12.81 0.19
C GLY A 61 -3.37 13.64 1.04
N LYS A 62 -4.46 13.04 1.52
CA LYS A 62 -5.43 13.68 2.42
C LYS A 62 -4.82 14.00 3.78
N TYR A 63 -4.06 13.08 4.37
CA TYR A 63 -3.56 13.22 5.75
C TYR A 63 -2.12 13.72 5.87
N ARG A 64 -1.25 13.44 4.88
CA ARG A 64 0.20 13.73 4.92
C ARG A 64 0.73 14.23 3.57
N LYS A 65 0.03 15.16 2.93
CA LYS A 65 0.41 15.73 1.61
C LYS A 65 1.88 16.18 1.54
N ALA A 66 2.33 16.97 2.50
CA ALA A 66 3.68 17.55 2.49
C ALA A 66 4.77 16.46 2.55
N GLN A 67 4.60 15.46 3.42
CA GLN A 67 5.53 14.34 3.53
C GLN A 67 5.54 13.47 2.27
N LEU A 68 4.36 13.28 1.64
CA LEU A 68 4.26 12.55 0.37
C LEU A 68 5.00 13.29 -0.76
N GLU A 69 4.84 14.61 -0.85
CA GLU A 69 5.53 15.42 -1.86
C GLU A 69 7.04 15.47 -1.62
N GLU A 70 7.48 15.53 -0.36
CA GLU A 70 8.89 15.46 0.02
C GLU A 70 9.50 14.11 -0.37
N PHE A 71 8.81 13.01 -0.06
CA PHE A 71 9.21 11.67 -0.49
C PHE A 71 9.38 11.59 -2.01
N TYR A 72 8.42 12.09 -2.80
CA TYR A 72 8.52 12.07 -4.27
C TYR A 72 9.67 12.90 -4.82
N LYS A 73 10.03 14.01 -4.17
CA LYS A 73 11.22 14.79 -4.54
C LYS A 73 12.49 14.00 -4.26
N GLU A 74 12.55 13.30 -3.13
CA GLU A 74 13.70 12.48 -2.76
C GLU A 74 13.94 11.34 -3.75
N VAL A 75 12.88 10.62 -4.14
CA VAL A 75 13.00 9.43 -4.99
C VAL A 75 12.94 9.71 -6.48
N ASN A 76 12.69 10.97 -6.86
CA ASN A 76 12.56 11.43 -8.25
C ASN A 76 11.56 10.60 -9.09
N THR A 77 10.51 10.09 -8.46
CA THR A 77 9.40 9.37 -9.09
C THR A 77 8.12 9.59 -8.30
N ARG A 78 6.96 9.54 -8.97
CA ARG A 78 5.65 9.55 -8.30
C ARG A 78 5.12 8.16 -7.98
N ASP A 79 5.86 7.13 -8.36
CA ASP A 79 5.53 5.75 -8.08
C ASP A 79 6.39 5.26 -6.92
N TRP A 80 5.82 5.25 -5.72
CA TRP A 80 6.50 4.74 -4.51
C TRP A 80 6.88 3.25 -4.65
N SER A 81 6.13 2.49 -5.46
CA SER A 81 6.32 1.05 -5.61
C SER A 81 7.51 0.73 -6.52
N ALA A 82 7.91 1.67 -7.37
CA ALA A 82 9.12 1.57 -8.19
C ALA A 82 10.43 1.78 -7.41
N VAL A 83 10.37 2.18 -6.13
CA VAL A 83 11.55 2.42 -5.30
C VAL A 83 12.11 1.08 -4.81
N GLU A 84 13.23 0.64 -5.38
CA GLU A 84 13.83 -0.67 -5.07
C GLU A 84 14.48 -0.74 -3.68
N ASP A 85 15.14 0.34 -3.26
CA ASP A 85 15.83 0.41 -1.97
C ASP A 85 14.82 0.46 -0.81
N ILE A 86 14.80 -0.60 0.01
CA ILE A 86 13.91 -0.70 1.16
C ILE A 86 14.13 0.40 2.19
N ASN A 87 15.36 0.89 2.37
CA ASN A 87 15.63 1.97 3.33
C ASN A 87 14.91 3.26 2.92
N ILE A 88 14.80 3.49 1.61
CA ILE A 88 14.07 4.62 1.05
C ILE A 88 12.57 4.31 1.01
N ARG A 89 12.15 3.14 0.49
CA ARG A 89 10.73 2.73 0.41
C ARG A 89 10.06 2.66 1.79
N SER A 90 10.81 2.28 2.82
CA SER A 90 10.34 2.26 4.22
C SER A 90 9.91 3.63 4.73
N LYS A 91 10.39 4.74 4.15
CA LYS A 91 9.91 6.09 4.47
C LYS A 91 8.44 6.27 4.09
N PHE A 92 8.04 5.78 2.92
CA PHE A 92 6.64 5.79 2.51
C PHE A 92 5.78 4.91 3.43
N TYR A 93 6.29 3.72 3.77
CA TYR A 93 5.62 2.82 4.71
C TYR A 93 5.41 3.45 6.10
N LYS A 94 6.40 4.19 6.60
CA LYS A 94 6.29 4.96 7.85
C LYS A 94 5.22 6.04 7.77
N ILE A 95 5.10 6.76 6.65
CA ILE A 95 4.03 7.74 6.44
C ILE A 95 2.66 7.06 6.56
N VAL A 96 2.49 5.90 5.92
CA VAL A 96 1.23 5.15 6.00
C VAL A 96 0.93 4.67 7.42
N LEU A 97 1.92 4.13 8.11
CA LEU A 97 1.78 3.66 9.49
C LEU A 97 1.46 4.80 10.46
N ASP A 98 2.09 5.96 10.29
CA ASP A 98 1.81 7.16 11.08
C ASP A 98 0.34 7.59 10.96
N ILE A 99 -0.19 7.64 9.73
CA ILE A 99 -1.61 7.93 9.49
C ILE A 99 -2.48 6.89 10.19
N TYR A 100 -2.18 5.60 10.02
CA TYR A 100 -2.95 4.50 10.60
C TYR A 100 -3.07 4.60 12.13
N LYS A 101 -1.99 4.98 12.80
CA LYS A 101 -1.92 5.04 14.27
C LYS A 101 -2.51 6.33 14.84
N ASN A 102 -2.28 7.46 14.17
CA ASN A 102 -2.45 8.77 14.78
C ASN A 102 -3.69 9.53 14.27
N GLU A 103 -4.26 9.14 13.13
CA GLU A 103 -5.41 9.85 12.55
C GLU A 103 -6.75 9.23 12.95
N LYS A 104 -7.77 10.10 13.04
CA LYS A 104 -9.16 9.66 13.19
C LYS A 104 -9.70 9.23 11.84
N LEU A 105 -9.47 7.96 11.49
CA LEU A 105 -9.85 7.38 10.21
C LEU A 105 -11.31 6.92 10.20
N ASP A 106 -11.97 7.10 9.06
CA ASP A 106 -13.23 6.40 8.80
C ASP A 106 -13.01 4.90 8.54
N LYS A 107 -14.09 4.13 8.47
CA LYS A 107 -14.01 2.67 8.31
C LYS A 107 -13.34 2.25 7.00
N GLN A 108 -13.48 3.03 5.94
CA GLN A 108 -12.93 2.68 4.62
C GLN A 108 -11.44 3.01 4.58
N ASP A 109 -11.06 4.21 5.00
CA ASP A 109 -9.66 4.63 5.07
C ASP A 109 -8.87 3.68 5.98
N LYS A 110 -9.42 3.35 7.16
CA LYS A 110 -8.78 2.40 8.09
C LYS A 110 -8.59 1.02 7.47
N ALA A 111 -9.57 0.52 6.71
CA ALA A 111 -9.49 -0.79 6.08
C ALA A 111 -8.44 -0.84 4.95
N VAL A 112 -8.34 0.22 4.14
CA VAL A 112 -7.32 0.31 3.08
C VAL A 112 -5.93 0.32 3.69
N LEU A 113 -5.71 1.17 4.71
CA LEU A 113 -4.41 1.26 5.36
C LEU A 113 -4.04 -0.02 6.12
N SER A 114 -4.98 -0.68 6.80
CA SER A 114 -4.70 -1.96 7.47
C SER A 114 -4.36 -3.06 6.49
N ALA A 115 -5.06 -3.14 5.35
CA ALA A 115 -4.77 -4.13 4.31
C ALA A 115 -3.36 -3.92 3.74
N PHE A 116 -3.02 -2.67 3.42
CA PHE A 116 -1.68 -2.33 2.95
C PHE A 116 -0.57 -2.70 3.94
N ILE A 117 -0.76 -2.42 5.24
CA ILE A 117 0.22 -2.78 6.28
C ILE A 117 0.34 -4.30 6.40
N GLN A 118 -0.76 -5.04 6.41
CA GLN A 118 -0.75 -6.51 6.45
C GLN A 118 0.02 -7.10 5.29
N GLU A 119 -0.14 -6.54 4.09
CA GLU A 119 0.52 -7.06 2.90
C GLU A 119 2.01 -6.80 2.87
N ILE A 120 2.46 -5.64 3.36
CA ILE A 120 3.89 -5.41 3.55
C ILE A 120 4.48 -6.49 4.46
N LEU A 121 3.79 -6.81 5.55
CA LEU A 121 4.24 -7.81 6.51
C LEU A 121 4.23 -9.24 5.97
N GLU A 122 3.29 -9.57 5.08
CA GLU A 122 3.13 -10.91 4.52
C GLU A 122 4.00 -11.15 3.28
N TYR A 123 4.18 -10.14 2.44
CA TYR A 123 4.70 -10.34 1.08
C TYR A 123 5.95 -9.52 0.74
N ASP A 124 6.21 -8.36 1.35
CA ASP A 124 7.45 -7.61 1.05
C ASP A 124 8.64 -8.29 1.76
N GLU A 125 9.29 -9.23 1.08
CA GLU A 125 10.46 -9.98 1.60
C GLU A 125 11.58 -9.05 2.11
N ASN A 126 11.67 -7.82 1.59
CA ASN A 126 12.70 -6.87 2.02
C ASN A 126 12.36 -6.20 3.36
N ILE A 127 11.12 -6.32 3.86
CA ILE A 127 10.74 -5.70 5.15
C ILE A 127 11.55 -6.26 6.33
N ASP A 128 12.15 -7.44 6.17
CA ASP A 128 13.09 -8.03 7.14
C ASP A 128 14.37 -7.22 7.33
N ASP A 129 14.75 -6.40 6.35
CA ASP A 129 15.87 -5.46 6.46
C ASP A 129 15.49 -4.21 7.27
N ALA A 130 14.19 -3.91 7.41
CA ALA A 130 13.64 -2.81 8.18
C ALA A 130 12.96 -3.29 9.48
N LYS A 131 13.69 -4.07 10.29
CA LYS A 131 13.17 -4.81 11.47
C LYS A 131 12.34 -3.98 12.44
N ASP A 132 12.79 -2.77 12.76
CA ASP A 132 12.08 -1.90 13.71
C ASP A 132 10.70 -1.48 13.15
N LEU A 133 10.66 -1.15 11.86
CA LEU A 133 9.41 -0.81 11.19
C LEU A 133 8.49 -2.03 11.09
N LYS A 134 9.03 -3.20 10.76
CA LYS A 134 8.28 -4.46 10.74
C LYS A 134 7.61 -4.72 12.09
N ALA A 135 8.35 -4.60 13.17
CA ALA A 135 7.83 -4.81 14.53
C ALA A 135 6.75 -3.78 14.89
N GLU A 136 6.95 -2.51 14.52
CA GLU A 136 5.97 -1.45 14.76
C GLU A 136 4.66 -1.69 14.00
N MET A 137 4.76 -2.08 12.73
CA MET A 137 3.60 -2.46 11.91
C MET A 137 2.84 -3.64 12.52
N GLN A 138 3.56 -4.69 12.91
CA GLN A 138 2.95 -5.87 13.56
C GLN A 138 2.24 -5.50 14.86
N ALA A 139 2.78 -4.58 15.64
CA ALA A 139 2.14 -4.10 16.86
C ALA A 139 0.88 -3.28 16.57
N ALA A 140 0.86 -2.52 15.46
CA ALA A 140 -0.26 -1.65 15.12
C ALA A 140 -1.49 -2.41 14.60
N ILE A 141 -1.31 -3.53 13.90
CA ILE A 141 -2.42 -4.31 13.30
C ILE A 141 -2.92 -5.49 14.18
N LYS A 142 -2.39 -5.65 15.39
CA LYS A 142 -2.88 -6.61 16.40
C LYS A 142 -4.19 -6.15 17.02
#